data_AF-A0A0G1HF51-F1
#
_entry.id   AF-A0A0G1HF51-F1
#
_cell.length_a   1.000
_cell.length_b   1.000
_cell.length_c   1.000
_cell.angle_alpha   90.00
_cell.angle_beta   90.00
_cell.angle_gamma   90.00
#
_symmetry.space_group_name_H-M   'P 1'
#
loop_
_entity.id
_entity.type
_entity.pdbx_description
1 polymer ?
#
loop_
_entity_poly.entity_id
_entity_poly.type
_entity_poly.pdbx_seq_one_letter_code
_entity_poly.pdbx_strand_id
1 'polypeptide(L)'
;MMTKMSTKGFTFNKGFTLLEVIIAMSIISIVMSASLSSFSNRSKELNLQEAYNAAKDSLRTAQNKAQAEVGSPGVGADQKYKYAGVRFVKDSGEYISFRSSDLSDSVCGTLDAAKTVQDSVSALPYSMVAKMDSTETPTCIFFEYTTGNTYVSKGSFGVNPCSN
;
A
#
# COMPACT_ATOMS: atom_id res chain seq x y z
N MET A 1 -1.82 -10.30 -70.42
CA MET A 1 -3.08 -9.75 -69.87
C MET A 1 -2.78 -9.30 -68.45
N MET A 2 -2.59 -8.00 -68.22
CA MET A 2 -2.03 -7.47 -66.97
C MET A 2 -3.03 -6.45 -66.40
N THR A 3 -3.75 -6.85 -65.36
CA THR A 3 -4.83 -6.07 -64.76
C THR A 3 -4.23 -4.98 -63.87
N LYS A 4 -4.36 -3.73 -64.29
CA LYS A 4 -3.86 -2.55 -63.57
C LYS A 4 -4.76 -2.31 -62.34
N MET A 5 -4.23 -2.56 -61.14
CA MET A 5 -4.93 -2.28 -59.88
C MET A 5 -4.86 -0.77 -59.62
N SER A 6 -6.03 -0.10 -59.60
CA SER A 6 -6.16 1.33 -59.32
C SER A 6 -6.30 1.55 -57.81
N THR A 7 -5.20 1.95 -57.16
CA THR A 7 -5.23 2.48 -55.81
C THR A 7 -5.87 3.87 -55.84
N LYS A 8 -7.15 3.95 -55.48
CA LYS A 8 -7.81 5.22 -55.16
C LYS A 8 -7.19 5.77 -53.87
N GLY A 9 -6.10 6.52 -54.01
CA GLY A 9 -5.58 7.37 -52.95
C GLY A 9 -6.65 8.38 -52.55
N PHE A 10 -6.94 8.47 -51.25
CA PHE A 10 -7.73 9.56 -50.69
C PHE A 10 -7.00 10.89 -50.94
N THR A 11 -7.37 11.61 -51.99
CA THR A 11 -6.91 12.98 -52.22
C THR A 11 -7.68 13.94 -51.32
N PHE A 12 -7.12 14.23 -50.14
CA PHE A 12 -7.56 15.34 -49.29
C PHE A 12 -7.08 16.67 -49.90
N ASN A 13 -7.84 17.23 -50.85
CA ASN A 13 -7.47 18.43 -51.61
C ASN A 13 -8.12 19.74 -51.11
N LYS A 14 -8.33 19.88 -49.79
CA LYS A 14 -8.61 21.17 -49.15
C LYS A 14 -7.79 21.27 -47.87
N GLY A 15 -6.88 22.23 -47.80
CA GLY A 15 -6.15 22.56 -46.57
C GLY A 15 -7.11 23.14 -45.54
N PHE A 16 -6.78 22.98 -44.25
CA PHE A 16 -7.56 23.59 -43.17
C PHE A 16 -7.44 25.11 -43.24
N THR A 17 -8.58 25.79 -43.14
CA THR A 17 -8.61 27.24 -42.97
C THR A 17 -8.11 27.60 -41.57
N LEU A 18 -7.51 28.79 -41.41
CA LEU A 18 -7.04 29.29 -40.10
C LEU A 18 -8.17 29.26 -39.05
N LEU A 19 -9.40 29.59 -39.46
CA LEU A 19 -10.57 29.58 -38.60
C LEU A 19 -10.91 28.17 -38.09
N GLU A 20 -10.88 27.16 -38.97
CA GLU A 20 -11.11 25.76 -38.57
C GLU A 20 -10.06 25.26 -37.57
N VAL A 21 -8.80 25.67 -37.73
CA VAL A 21 -7.72 25.32 -36.78
C VAL A 21 -7.96 25.96 -35.40
N ILE A 22 -8.37 27.23 -35.37
CA ILE A 22 -8.67 27.94 -34.11
C ILE A 22 -9.86 27.28 -33.40
N ILE A 23 -10.91 26.91 -34.14
CA ILE A 23 -12.08 26.20 -33.58
C ILE A 23 -11.68 24.79 -33.10
N ALA A 24 -10.86 24.06 -33.84
CA ALA A 24 -10.40 22.74 -33.41
C ALA A 24 -9.54 22.82 -32.12
N MET A 25 -8.62 23.79 -32.04
CA MET A 25 -7.81 24.01 -30.84
C MET A 25 -8.64 24.41 -29.62
N SER A 26 -9.68 25.23 -29.80
CA SER A 26 -10.57 25.60 -28.70
C SER A 26 -11.33 24.39 -28.15
N ILE A 27 -11.87 23.53 -29.02
CA ILE A 27 -12.54 22.29 -28.61
C ILE A 27 -11.58 21.36 -27.88
N ILE A 28 -10.37 21.15 -28.41
CA ILE A 28 -9.35 20.30 -27.77
C ILE A 28 -8.98 20.84 -26.38
N SER A 29 -8.84 22.16 -26.23
CA SER A 29 -8.50 22.76 -24.93
C SER A 29 -9.57 22.51 -23.86
N ILE A 30 -10.85 22.59 -24.23
CA ILE A 30 -11.97 22.32 -23.32
C ILE A 30 -11.96 20.84 -22.91
N VAL A 31 -11.81 19.92 -23.87
CA VAL A 31 -11.79 18.47 -23.59
C VAL A 31 -10.57 18.09 -22.74
N MET A 32 -9.40 18.68 -22.99
CA MET A 32 -8.19 18.42 -22.21
C MET A 32 -8.34 18.87 -20.75
N SER A 33 -9.02 20.00 -20.50
CA SER A 33 -9.25 20.48 -19.13
C SER A 33 -10.07 19.49 -18.28
N ALA A 34 -11.13 18.90 -18.85
CA ALA A 34 -11.94 17.87 -18.21
C ALA A 34 -11.20 16.52 -18.07
N SER A 35 -10.31 16.21 -19.02
CA SER A 35 -9.52 14.97 -18.99
C SER A 35 -8.44 15.02 -17.90
N LEU A 36 -7.85 16.19 -17.66
CA LEU A 36 -6.82 16.38 -16.64
C LEU A 36 -7.37 16.19 -15.22
N SER A 37 -8.55 16.73 -14.93
CA SER A 37 -9.20 16.53 -13.62
C SER A 37 -9.52 15.05 -13.38
N SER A 38 -10.04 14.36 -14.39
CA SER A 38 -10.32 12.92 -14.36
C SER A 38 -9.04 12.09 -14.12
N PHE A 39 -7.94 12.44 -14.79
CA PHE A 39 -6.65 11.80 -14.59
C PHE A 39 -6.13 11.99 -13.15
N SER A 40 -6.26 13.20 -12.59
CA SER A 40 -5.79 13.48 -11.22
C SER A 40 -6.50 12.63 -10.16
N ASN A 41 -7.82 12.42 -10.31
CA ASN A 41 -8.60 11.59 -9.39
C ASN A 41 -8.22 10.12 -9.53
N ARG A 42 -8.10 9.64 -10.78
CA ARG A 42 -7.70 8.25 -11.05
C ARG A 42 -6.28 7.96 -10.57
N SER A 43 -5.36 8.90 -10.71
CA SER A 43 -3.99 8.77 -10.20
C SER A 43 -3.97 8.63 -8.68
N LYS A 44 -4.77 9.42 -7.95
CA LYS A 44 -4.88 9.28 -6.48
C LYS A 44 -5.41 7.90 -6.07
N GLU A 45 -6.43 7.40 -6.77
CA GLU A 45 -7.00 6.08 -6.51
C GLU A 45 -6.00 4.95 -6.76
N LEU A 46 -5.26 5.01 -7.87
CA LEU A 46 -4.20 4.05 -8.18
C LEU A 46 -3.08 4.08 -7.15
N ASN A 47 -2.64 5.27 -6.73
CA ASN A 47 -1.61 5.42 -5.71
C ASN A 47 -2.07 4.83 -4.36
N LEU A 48 -3.35 5.02 -3.99
CA LEU A 48 -3.92 4.46 -2.78
C LEU A 48 -4.03 2.93 -2.86
N GLN A 49 -4.44 2.41 -4.02
CA GLN A 49 -4.51 0.98 -4.27
C GLN A 49 -3.12 0.31 -4.17
N GLU A 50 -2.08 0.96 -4.70
CA GLU A 50 -0.72 0.45 -4.62
C GLU A 50 -0.19 0.48 -3.19
N ALA A 51 -0.45 1.56 -2.44
CA ALA A 51 -0.11 1.63 -1.02
C ALA A 51 -0.81 0.56 -0.18
N TYR A 52 -2.09 0.30 -0.47
CA TYR A 52 -2.85 -0.78 0.16
C TYR A 52 -2.25 -2.16 -0.17
N ASN A 53 -1.89 -2.41 -1.43
CA ASN A 53 -1.30 -3.67 -1.85
C ASN A 53 0.08 -3.89 -1.19
N ALA A 54 0.92 -2.85 -1.11
CA ALA A 54 2.22 -2.94 -0.44
C ALA A 54 2.09 -3.27 1.06
N ALA A 55 1.13 -2.64 1.74
CA ALA A 55 0.84 -2.94 3.15
C ALA A 55 0.32 -4.39 3.31
N LYS A 56 -0.59 -4.82 2.44
CA LYS A 56 -1.16 -6.17 2.43
C LYS A 56 -0.08 -7.24 2.20
N ASP A 57 0.82 -7.02 1.26
CA ASP A 57 1.90 -7.96 0.96
C ASP A 57 2.87 -8.06 2.14
N SER A 58 3.15 -6.94 2.82
CA SER A 58 3.95 -6.96 4.04
C SER A 58 3.29 -7.74 5.18
N LEU A 59 1.98 -7.61 5.36
CA LEU A 59 1.22 -8.41 6.32
C LEU A 59 1.28 -9.90 5.98
N ARG A 60 1.17 -10.26 4.71
CA ARG A 60 1.33 -11.65 4.26
C ARG A 60 2.75 -12.15 4.48
N THR A 61 3.77 -11.34 4.25
CA THR A 61 5.15 -11.70 4.56
C THR A 61 5.32 -11.96 6.05
N ALA A 62 4.76 -11.10 6.92
CA ALA A 62 4.80 -11.30 8.37
C ALA A 62 4.03 -12.57 8.79
N GLN A 63 2.86 -12.82 8.20
CA GLN A 63 2.06 -14.03 8.45
C GLN A 63 2.79 -15.30 7.98
N ASN A 64 3.32 -15.29 6.76
CA ASN A 64 4.09 -16.43 6.22
C ASN A 64 5.33 -16.69 7.05
N LYS A 65 5.99 -15.63 7.53
CA LYS A 65 7.10 -15.75 8.48
C LYS A 65 6.65 -16.39 9.79
N ALA A 66 5.52 -15.95 10.34
CA ALA A 66 4.91 -16.56 11.53
C ALA A 66 4.62 -18.06 11.34
N GLN A 67 4.11 -18.45 10.17
CA GLN A 67 3.79 -19.85 9.87
C GLN A 67 5.02 -20.70 9.49
N ALA A 68 6.08 -20.08 8.96
CA ALA A 68 7.30 -20.79 8.58
C ALA A 68 8.24 -21.03 9.77
N GLU A 69 8.31 -20.11 10.73
CA GLU A 69 9.19 -20.23 11.90
C GLU A 69 8.47 -20.81 13.13
N VAL A 70 7.51 -21.73 12.93
CA VAL A 70 6.80 -22.48 13.99
C VAL A 70 7.83 -23.27 14.81
N GLY A 71 8.48 -22.63 15.77
CA GLY A 71 9.67 -23.22 16.40
C GLY A 71 10.60 -22.30 17.18
N SER A 72 10.34 -20.98 17.27
CA SER A 72 11.09 -19.99 18.05
C SER A 72 12.30 -19.34 17.34
N PRO A 73 12.15 -18.14 16.73
CA PRO A 73 13.23 -17.41 16.06
C PRO A 73 14.02 -16.52 17.03
N GLY A 74 14.25 -17.00 18.25
CA GLY A 74 15.00 -16.29 19.28
C GLY A 74 16.51 -16.35 19.03
N VAL A 75 17.21 -15.23 19.27
CA VAL A 75 18.69 -15.15 19.15
C VAL A 75 19.42 -15.84 20.31
N GLY A 76 18.68 -16.42 21.27
CA GLY A 76 19.20 -17.13 22.43
C GLY A 76 18.13 -17.97 23.14
N ALA A 77 18.57 -18.87 24.04
CA ALA A 77 17.72 -19.86 24.71
C ALA A 77 16.56 -19.26 25.54
N ASP A 78 16.69 -18.00 25.99
CA ASP A 78 15.76 -17.33 26.91
C ASP A 78 14.79 -16.33 26.27
N GLN A 79 14.95 -15.99 24.98
CA GLN A 79 14.05 -15.05 24.28
C GLN A 79 13.39 -15.68 23.08
N LYS A 80 12.36 -16.49 23.35
CA LYS A 80 11.49 -17.06 22.32
C LYS A 80 10.45 -16.01 21.89
N TYR A 81 10.55 -15.50 20.67
CA TYR A 81 9.50 -14.67 20.09
C TYR A 81 8.28 -15.54 19.76
N LYS A 82 7.10 -15.03 20.12
CA LYS A 82 5.80 -15.71 19.96
C LYS A 82 4.95 -15.10 18.85
N TYR A 83 5.30 -13.89 18.41
CA TYR A 83 4.56 -13.15 17.41
C TYR A 83 5.49 -12.53 16.37
N ALA A 84 5.08 -12.55 15.11
CA ALA A 84 5.58 -11.64 14.07
C ALA A 84 4.51 -10.59 13.82
N GLY A 85 4.88 -9.37 13.46
CA GLY A 85 3.90 -8.32 13.28
C GLY A 85 4.36 -7.16 12.43
N VAL A 86 3.38 -6.33 12.08
CA VAL A 86 3.58 -5.07 11.37
C VAL A 86 2.93 -3.96 12.18
N ARG A 87 3.72 -2.91 12.46
CA ARG A 87 3.29 -1.70 13.15
C ARG A 87 3.15 -0.57 12.14
N PHE A 88 1.96 -0.02 12.04
CA PHE A 88 1.69 1.22 11.33
C PHE A 88 1.85 2.39 12.29
N VAL A 89 2.72 3.34 11.93
CA VAL A 89 2.94 4.53 12.74
C VAL A 89 1.88 5.57 12.39
N LYS A 90 1.26 6.16 13.40
CA LYS A 90 0.24 7.19 13.22
C LYS A 90 0.80 8.36 12.41
N ASP A 91 0.03 8.79 11.42
CA ASP A 91 0.33 9.95 10.56
C ASP A 91 1.73 9.86 9.90
N SER A 92 2.25 8.64 9.75
CA SER A 92 3.50 8.37 9.05
C SER A 92 3.25 7.61 7.75
N GLY A 93 4.13 7.85 6.78
CA GLY A 93 4.25 7.00 5.59
C GLY A 93 5.04 5.73 5.85
N GLU A 94 5.50 5.47 7.07
CA GLU A 94 6.32 4.31 7.39
C GLU A 94 5.55 3.28 8.21
N TYR A 95 5.88 2.01 7.96
CA TYR A 95 5.48 0.89 8.79
C TYR A 95 6.70 0.02 9.10
N ILE A 96 6.63 -0.66 10.24
CA ILE A 96 7.75 -1.40 10.80
C ILE A 96 7.35 -2.85 10.91
N SER A 97 8.13 -3.75 10.31
CA SER A 97 8.00 -5.18 10.57
C SER A 97 8.84 -5.55 11.80
N PHE A 98 8.27 -6.36 12.69
CA PHE A 98 8.92 -6.71 13.95
C PHE A 98 8.53 -8.11 14.42
N ARG A 99 9.32 -8.65 15.34
CA ARG A 99 9.02 -9.86 16.11
C ARG A 99 8.88 -9.50 17.58
N SER A 100 7.99 -10.17 18.28
CA SER A 100 7.70 -9.90 19.70
C SER A 100 7.48 -11.17 20.50
N SER A 101 7.88 -11.14 21.77
CA SER A 101 7.61 -12.19 22.76
C SER A 101 6.23 -12.04 23.43
N ASP A 102 5.58 -10.89 23.25
CA ASP A 102 4.36 -10.46 23.95
C ASP A 102 3.41 -9.62 23.06
N LEU A 103 2.14 -9.52 23.43
CA LEU A 103 1.09 -8.73 22.76
C LEU A 103 0.76 -7.42 23.49
N SER A 104 1.58 -7.00 24.46
CA SER A 104 1.32 -5.83 25.30
C SER A 104 1.25 -4.50 24.52
N ASP A 105 0.51 -3.53 25.05
CA ASP A 105 0.39 -2.20 24.43
C ASP A 105 1.73 -1.46 24.33
N SER A 106 2.71 -1.74 25.21
CA SER A 106 4.07 -1.17 25.10
C SER A 106 4.84 -1.66 23.87
N VAL A 107 4.55 -2.88 23.41
CA VAL A 107 5.10 -3.41 22.16
C VAL A 107 4.54 -2.61 20.99
N CYS A 108 3.23 -2.38 20.96
CA CYS A 108 2.64 -1.66 19.84
C CYS A 108 2.89 -0.13 19.88
N GLY A 109 2.84 0.45 21.07
CA GLY A 109 3.06 1.88 21.30
C GLY A 109 4.48 2.31 20.96
N THR A 110 5.48 1.61 21.49
CA THR A 110 6.88 2.06 21.49
C THR A 110 7.89 1.07 20.91
N LEU A 111 7.49 -0.15 20.54
CA LEU A 111 8.41 -1.24 20.20
C LEU A 111 9.46 -1.45 21.30
N ASP A 112 9.00 -1.90 22.47
CA ASP A 112 9.85 -2.21 23.62
C ASP A 112 11.03 -3.12 23.21
N ALA A 113 12.25 -2.59 23.28
CA ALA A 113 13.47 -3.29 22.86
C ALA A 113 13.79 -4.53 23.72
N ALA A 114 13.22 -4.65 24.92
CA ALA A 114 13.36 -5.85 25.74
C ALA A 114 12.49 -7.01 25.26
N LYS A 115 11.42 -6.71 24.50
CA LYS A 115 10.41 -7.68 24.06
C LYS A 115 10.34 -7.85 22.56
N THR A 116 10.91 -6.91 21.81
CA THR A 116 10.80 -6.86 20.35
C THR A 116 12.13 -6.75 19.65
N VAL A 117 12.16 -7.32 18.44
CA VAL A 117 13.22 -7.08 17.46
C VAL A 117 12.59 -6.53 16.20
N GLN A 118 13.10 -5.38 15.77
CA GLN A 118 12.72 -4.77 14.52
C GLN A 118 13.45 -5.48 13.36
N ASP A 119 12.69 -5.93 12.37
CA ASP A 119 13.23 -6.61 11.19
C ASP A 119 13.49 -5.62 10.06
N SER A 120 12.52 -4.74 9.76
CA SER A 120 12.68 -3.71 8.73
C SER A 120 11.79 -2.48 8.97
N VAL A 121 12.22 -1.34 8.42
CA VAL A 121 11.37 -0.17 8.18
C VAL A 121 11.05 -0.12 6.69
N SER A 122 9.78 0.05 6.35
CA SER A 122 9.34 0.19 4.97
C SER A 122 8.47 1.44 4.84
N ALA A 123 8.60 2.13 3.71
CA ALA A 123 7.78 3.27 3.37
C ALA A 123 6.60 2.86 2.47
N LEU A 124 5.45 3.48 2.69
CA LEU A 124 4.30 3.46 1.80
C LEU A 124 4.64 4.24 0.53
N PRO A 125 4.26 3.74 -0.64
CA PRO A 125 4.52 4.41 -1.90
C PRO A 125 3.77 5.74 -2.01
N TYR A 126 4.28 6.63 -2.86
CA TYR A 126 3.68 7.93 -3.19
C TYR A 126 3.45 8.87 -2.00
N SER A 127 4.25 8.78 -0.93
CA SER A 127 4.09 9.57 0.29
C SER A 127 2.70 9.42 0.93
N MET A 128 2.05 8.27 0.72
CA MET A 128 0.82 7.93 1.40
C MET A 128 1.09 7.75 2.90
N VAL A 129 0.10 8.07 3.71
CA VAL A 129 0.22 8.08 5.17
C VAL A 129 -0.89 7.24 5.78
N ALA A 130 -0.54 6.44 6.78
CA ALA A 130 -1.51 5.70 7.59
C ALA A 130 -2.25 6.68 8.51
N LYS A 131 -3.46 7.08 8.12
CA LYS A 131 -4.33 7.90 8.96
C LYS A 131 -5.00 7.04 10.01
N MET A 132 -4.96 7.50 11.25
CA MET A 132 -5.61 6.90 12.41
C MET A 132 -6.47 7.97 13.09
N ASP A 133 -7.47 7.56 13.88
CA ASP A 133 -8.29 8.54 14.60
C ASP A 133 -7.42 9.37 15.55
N SER A 134 -7.83 10.61 15.82
CA SER A 134 -7.26 11.52 16.79
C SER A 134 -6.98 10.87 18.16
N THR A 135 -7.85 9.94 18.58
CA THR A 135 -7.77 9.18 19.84
C THR A 135 -6.94 7.90 19.76
N GLU A 136 -6.55 7.47 18.57
CA GLU A 136 -5.80 6.23 18.36
C GLU A 136 -4.28 6.47 18.40
N THR A 137 -3.57 5.45 18.88
CA THR A 137 -2.10 5.34 18.85
C THR A 137 -1.68 4.38 17.71
N PRO A 138 -0.38 4.15 17.40
CA PRO A 138 0.03 3.17 16.39
C PRO A 138 -0.78 1.87 16.44
N THR A 139 -1.12 1.36 15.25
CA THR A 139 -1.86 0.10 15.08
C THR A 139 -0.88 -1.00 14.74
N CYS A 140 -0.96 -2.10 15.45
CA CYS A 140 -0.11 -3.26 15.22
C CYS A 140 -0.96 -4.49 14.97
N ILE A 141 -0.54 -5.25 13.97
CA ILE A 141 -1.12 -6.54 13.62
C ILE A 141 -0.07 -7.58 13.96
N PHE A 142 -0.46 -8.54 14.79
CA PHE A 142 0.38 -9.63 15.26
C PHE A 142 -0.14 -10.95 14.71
N PHE A 143 0.78 -11.83 14.35
CA PHE A 143 0.54 -13.19 13.92
C PHE A 143 1.29 -14.12 14.87
N GLU A 144 0.56 -15.00 15.53
CA GLU A 144 1.13 -15.98 16.45
C GLU A 144 1.84 -17.12 15.68
N TYR A 145 3.09 -17.42 16.04
CA TYR A 145 3.88 -18.47 15.38
C TYR A 145 3.25 -19.87 15.53
N THR A 146 2.65 -20.19 16.68
CA THR A 146 2.17 -21.53 17.02
C THR A 146 0.85 -21.90 16.38
N THR A 147 -0.07 -20.94 16.27
CA THR A 147 -1.47 -21.17 15.86
C THR A 147 -1.79 -20.48 14.53
N GLY A 148 -0.99 -19.49 14.11
CA GLY A 148 -1.34 -18.60 13.01
C GLY A 148 -2.44 -17.59 13.37
N ASN A 149 -2.87 -17.50 14.63
CA ASN A 149 -3.89 -16.55 15.07
C ASN A 149 -3.44 -15.11 14.82
N THR A 150 -4.40 -14.27 14.44
CA THR A 150 -4.17 -12.83 14.20
C THR A 150 -4.76 -12.00 15.32
N TYR A 151 -3.95 -11.08 15.84
CA TYR A 151 -4.33 -10.15 16.90
C TYR A 151 -4.07 -8.72 16.45
N VAL A 152 -4.98 -7.80 16.80
CA VAL A 152 -4.82 -6.38 16.52
C VAL A 152 -4.77 -5.62 17.83
N SER A 153 -3.71 -4.84 18.04
CA SER A 153 -3.63 -3.84 19.13
C SER A 153 -3.57 -2.45 18.52
N LYS A 154 -4.28 -1.51 19.15
CA LYS A 154 -4.26 -0.09 18.79
C LYS A 154 -3.46 0.75 19.79
N GLY A 155 -2.50 0.15 20.49
CA GLY A 155 -1.53 0.79 21.42
C GLY A 155 -2.11 1.51 22.66
N SER A 156 -3.44 1.61 22.78
CA SER A 156 -4.15 2.15 23.96
C SER A 156 -5.48 1.46 24.24
N PHE A 157 -5.88 0.53 23.37
CA PHE A 157 -7.06 -0.32 23.56
C PHE A 157 -6.59 -1.74 23.28
N GLY A 158 -6.79 -2.59 24.29
CA GLY A 158 -6.21 -3.92 24.38
C GLY A 158 -6.39 -4.79 23.13
N VAL A 159 -5.60 -5.85 23.09
CA VAL A 159 -5.53 -6.79 21.98
C VAL A 159 -6.89 -7.44 21.73
N ASN A 160 -7.49 -7.15 20.58
CA ASN A 160 -8.70 -7.83 20.16
C ASN A 160 -8.32 -8.92 19.13
N PRO A 161 -8.72 -10.19 19.33
CA PRO A 161 -8.54 -11.21 18.31
C PRO A 161 -9.41 -10.84 17.09
N CYS A 162 -8.82 -10.92 15.90
CA CYS A 162 -9.62 -10.84 14.68
C CYS A 162 -10.29 -12.20 14.47
N SER A 163 -11.63 -12.25 14.54
CA SER A 163 -12.37 -13.44 14.11
C SER A 163 -12.23 -13.61 12.60
N ASN A 164 -11.96 -14.83 12.14
CA ASN A 164 -12.03 -15.22 10.73
C ASN A 164 -13.40 -14.89 10.11
#